data_AF-A0A560URV5-F1
#
_entry.id   AF-A0A560URV5-F1
#
_cell.length_a   1.000
_cell.length_b   1.000
_cell.length_c   1.000
_cell.angle_alpha   90.00
_cell.angle_beta   90.00
_cell.angle_gamma   90.00
#
_symmetry.space_group_name_H-M   'P 1'
#
loop_
_entity.id
_entity.type
_entity.pdbx_description
1 polymer ?
#
loop_
_entity_poly.entity_id
_entity_poly.type
_entity_poly.pdbx_seq_one_letter_code
_entity_poly.pdbx_strand_id
1 'polypeptide(L)'
;MLTRTASASTRRTEKEPAATAVQTNLALVTVMTLIDTAQLVQTILREAFPATAFAVSIQTANGATLLDVAWTDGPRADQVARFVHPLQRRRAAASGRHGSIEHFVLTPKGTQTFQLAADRISITRGYSDAAIEAAITLLEARYRDRLSPDYRTLLTVDAYRAGALRGVELEGIHRRGAERIGACLQCDVDTLLANSTDVVGFPRSPTAAGLFARRDVH
;
A
#
# COMPACT_ATOMS: atom_id res chain seq x y z
N MET A 1 2.60 27.88 -59.13
CA MET A 1 2.82 28.28 -57.73
C MET A 1 1.61 27.85 -56.91
N LEU A 2 1.87 27.27 -55.75
CA LEU A 2 1.00 26.37 -54.97
C LEU A 2 -0.30 27.01 -54.45
N THR A 3 -1.41 26.29 -54.63
CA THR A 3 -2.70 26.50 -53.97
C THR A 3 -2.61 26.04 -52.50
N ARG A 4 -2.99 26.92 -51.57
CA ARG A 4 -2.98 26.66 -50.12
C ARG A 4 -4.35 26.16 -49.70
N THR A 5 -4.45 24.86 -49.42
CA THR A 5 -5.65 24.23 -48.85
C THR A 5 -5.78 24.57 -47.37
N ALA A 6 -6.97 25.00 -46.96
CA ALA A 6 -7.33 25.22 -45.56
C ALA A 6 -7.47 23.87 -44.84
N SER A 7 -6.71 23.69 -43.76
CA SER A 7 -6.85 22.53 -42.88
C SER A 7 -7.93 22.83 -41.83
N ALA A 8 -9.01 22.06 -41.86
CA ALA A 8 -10.10 22.12 -40.90
C ALA A 8 -9.61 21.63 -39.53
N SER A 9 -9.60 22.53 -38.54
CA SER A 9 -9.35 22.21 -37.14
C SER A 9 -10.53 21.40 -36.60
N THR A 10 -10.34 20.09 -36.48
CA THR A 10 -11.28 19.20 -35.80
C THR A 10 -11.12 19.41 -34.30
N ARG A 11 -12.09 20.07 -33.66
CA ARG A 11 -12.22 20.10 -32.20
C ARG A 11 -12.30 18.66 -31.70
N ARG A 12 -11.24 18.20 -31.01
CA ARG A 12 -11.34 17.05 -30.12
C ARG A 12 -12.35 17.40 -29.04
N THR A 13 -13.49 16.73 -29.05
CA THR A 13 -14.37 16.64 -27.90
C THR A 13 -13.58 15.97 -26.78
N GLU A 14 -13.11 16.76 -25.82
CA GLU A 14 -12.55 16.26 -24.58
C GLU A 14 -13.65 15.46 -23.88
N LYS A 15 -13.46 14.14 -23.84
CA LYS A 15 -14.25 13.23 -23.03
C LYS A 15 -13.93 13.57 -21.57
N GLU A 16 -14.83 14.29 -20.92
CA GLU A 16 -14.81 14.58 -19.50
C GLU A 16 -14.53 13.26 -18.73
N PRO A 17 -13.42 13.17 -17.97
CA PRO A 17 -13.10 11.94 -17.28
C PRO A 17 -14.11 11.72 -16.16
N ALA A 18 -14.40 10.44 -15.89
CA ALA A 18 -15.38 9.90 -14.94
C ALA A 18 -15.14 10.31 -13.46
N ALA A 19 -15.11 11.60 -13.17
CA ALA A 19 -15.05 12.19 -11.84
C ALA A 19 -16.39 12.12 -11.09
N THR A 20 -17.45 11.62 -11.74
CA THR A 20 -18.81 12.13 -11.51
C THR A 20 -19.72 11.28 -10.62
N ALA A 21 -19.30 10.14 -10.08
CA ALA A 21 -20.18 9.32 -9.23
C ALA A 21 -19.79 9.35 -7.75
N VAL A 22 -18.52 9.10 -7.43
CA VAL A 22 -18.03 9.04 -6.04
C VAL A 22 -17.90 10.45 -5.45
N GLN A 23 -17.43 11.43 -6.23
CA GLN A 23 -17.33 12.83 -5.77
C GLN A 23 -18.71 13.44 -5.50
N THR A 24 -19.71 13.08 -6.31
CA THR A 24 -21.10 13.56 -6.17
C THR A 24 -21.79 13.01 -4.92
N ASN A 25 -21.53 11.75 -4.55
CA ASN A 25 -22.08 11.17 -3.32
C ASN A 25 -21.38 11.68 -2.04
N LEU A 26 -20.07 11.95 -2.10
CA LEU A 26 -19.34 12.57 -0.98
C LEU A 26 -19.82 14.00 -0.71
N ALA A 27 -20.29 14.71 -1.74
CA ALA A 27 -20.75 16.09 -1.66
C ALA A 27 -22.10 16.30 -0.92
N LEU A 28 -22.72 15.25 -0.37
CA LEU A 28 -23.98 15.38 0.40
C LEU A 28 -23.86 14.85 1.84
N VAL A 29 -22.74 14.22 2.19
CA VAL A 29 -22.59 13.49 3.45
C VAL A 29 -21.56 14.18 4.34
N THR A 30 -22.02 14.79 5.44
CA THR A 30 -21.14 15.46 6.41
C THR A 30 -20.30 14.46 7.22
N VAL A 31 -20.83 13.25 7.45
CA VAL A 31 -20.16 12.17 8.19
C VAL A 31 -20.42 10.86 7.47
N MET A 32 -19.37 10.23 6.96
CA MET A 32 -19.46 8.92 6.29
C MET A 32 -19.67 7.81 7.31
N THR A 33 -20.34 6.73 6.93
CA THR A 33 -20.32 5.51 7.75
C THR A 33 -19.00 4.76 7.55
N LEU A 34 -18.75 3.75 8.40
CA LEU A 34 -17.61 2.85 8.24
C LEU A 34 -17.69 2.04 6.95
N ILE A 35 -18.91 1.66 6.56
CA ILE A 35 -19.16 0.93 5.32
C ILE A 35 -18.81 1.83 4.14
N ASP A 36 -19.26 3.09 4.15
CA ASP A 36 -18.94 4.03 3.06
C ASP A 36 -17.43 4.30 2.99
N THR A 37 -16.77 4.42 4.15
CA THR A 37 -15.31 4.58 4.21
C THR A 37 -14.59 3.35 3.63
N ALA A 38 -15.05 2.13 3.96
CA ALA A 38 -14.49 0.90 3.41
C ALA A 38 -14.70 0.80 1.89
N GLN A 39 -15.88 1.17 1.38
CA GLN A 39 -16.18 1.21 -0.05
C GLN A 39 -15.34 2.25 -0.80
N LEU A 40 -15.10 3.41 -0.19
CA LEU A 40 -14.18 4.43 -0.72
C LEU A 40 -12.76 3.88 -0.83
N VAL A 41 -12.26 3.22 0.23
CA VAL A 41 -10.95 2.56 0.23
C VAL A 41 -10.85 1.52 -0.88
N GLN A 42 -11.84 0.62 -0.99
CA GLN A 42 -11.86 -0.41 -2.05
C GLN A 42 -11.86 0.21 -3.45
N THR A 43 -12.61 1.30 -3.65
CA THR A 43 -12.68 1.99 -4.95
C THR A 43 -11.32 2.58 -5.33
N ILE A 44 -10.69 3.31 -4.40
CA ILE A 44 -9.35 3.88 -4.62
C ILE A 44 -8.32 2.80 -4.93
N LEU A 45 -8.33 1.70 -4.17
CA LEU A 45 -7.37 0.61 -4.36
C LEU A 45 -7.56 -0.11 -5.70
N ARG A 46 -8.81 -0.36 -6.11
CA ARG A 46 -9.13 -0.96 -7.41
C ARG A 46 -8.73 -0.07 -8.58
N GLU A 47 -8.88 1.24 -8.46
CA GLU A 47 -8.42 2.20 -9.47
C GLU A 47 -6.89 2.22 -9.58
N ALA A 48 -6.19 2.23 -8.44
CA ALA A 48 -4.73 2.33 -8.40
C ALA A 48 -4.03 0.99 -8.74
N PHE A 49 -4.62 -0.14 -8.36
CA PHE A 49 -3.98 -1.45 -8.44
C PHE A 49 -4.96 -2.50 -9.01
N PRO A 50 -5.35 -2.36 -10.30
CA PRO A 50 -6.41 -3.19 -10.89
C PRO A 50 -6.08 -4.69 -10.97
N ALA A 51 -4.79 -5.05 -10.92
CA ALA A 51 -4.34 -6.44 -10.96
C ALA A 51 -4.29 -7.12 -9.57
N THR A 52 -4.48 -6.36 -8.48
CA THR A 52 -4.33 -6.87 -7.11
C THR A 52 -5.70 -6.96 -6.43
N ALA A 53 -5.99 -8.12 -5.83
CA ALA A 53 -7.14 -8.30 -4.98
C ALA A 53 -6.85 -7.82 -3.55
N PHE A 54 -7.67 -6.90 -3.05
CA PHE A 54 -7.61 -6.42 -1.67
C PHE A 54 -8.78 -6.94 -0.86
N ALA A 55 -8.50 -7.45 0.33
CA ALA A 55 -9.48 -7.67 1.38
C ALA A 55 -9.52 -6.43 2.26
N VAL A 56 -10.71 -5.85 2.46
CA VAL A 56 -10.93 -4.73 3.38
C VAL A 56 -11.92 -5.18 4.44
N SER A 57 -11.48 -5.24 5.69
CA SER A 57 -12.30 -5.68 6.82
C SER A 57 -12.43 -4.56 7.86
N ILE A 58 -13.55 -4.57 8.58
CA ILE A 58 -13.83 -3.62 9.66
C ILE A 58 -13.58 -4.36 10.98
N GLN A 59 -12.77 -3.76 11.84
CA GLN A 59 -12.48 -4.25 13.17
C GLN A 59 -12.76 -3.15 14.20
N THR A 60 -13.16 -3.55 15.40
CA THR A 60 -13.27 -2.66 16.55
C THR A 60 -12.31 -3.15 17.63
N ALA A 61 -11.41 -2.27 18.05
CA ALA A 61 -10.40 -2.60 19.06
C ALA A 61 -10.27 -1.43 20.03
N ASN A 62 -10.40 -1.70 21.32
CA ASN A 62 -10.28 -0.70 22.40
C ASN A 62 -11.18 0.54 22.19
N GLY A 63 -12.40 0.34 21.66
CA GLY A 63 -13.35 1.41 21.39
C GLY A 63 -13.00 2.31 20.19
N ALA A 64 -11.91 2.03 19.48
CA ALA A 64 -11.55 2.70 18.23
C ALA A 64 -11.94 1.83 17.03
N THR A 65 -12.33 2.47 15.93
CA THR A 65 -12.61 1.74 14.70
C THR A 65 -11.38 1.62 13.81
N LEU A 66 -11.08 0.39 13.42
CA LEU A 66 -9.95 0.03 12.55
C LEU A 66 -10.50 -0.54 11.24
N LEU A 67 -9.99 -0.06 10.12
CA LEU A 67 -10.07 -0.81 8.86
C LEU A 67 -8.77 -1.56 8.66
N ASP A 68 -8.84 -2.84 8.34
CA ASP A 68 -7.69 -3.62 7.94
C ASP A 68 -7.73 -3.89 6.44
N VAL A 69 -6.66 -3.51 5.75
CA VAL A 69 -6.48 -3.71 4.31
C VAL A 69 -5.40 -4.76 4.11
N ALA A 70 -5.79 -5.92 3.63
CA ALA A 70 -4.90 -7.05 3.38
C ALA A 70 -4.84 -7.42 1.90
N TRP A 71 -3.68 -7.83 1.42
CA TRP A 71 -3.49 -8.38 0.07
C TRP A 71 -2.31 -9.34 0.03
N THR A 72 -2.21 -10.12 -1.04
CA THR A 72 -1.09 -11.05 -1.28
C THR A 72 -0.29 -10.58 -2.49
N ASP A 73 1.04 -10.58 -2.37
CA ASP A 73 1.98 -10.14 -3.40
C ASP A 73 1.67 -8.70 -3.89
N GLY A 74 1.86 -8.39 -5.18
CA GLY A 74 1.39 -7.14 -5.76
C GLY A 74 2.19 -5.89 -5.35
N PRO A 75 1.54 -4.74 -5.10
CA PRO A 75 2.19 -3.51 -4.68
C PRO A 75 2.86 -3.64 -3.31
N ARG A 76 3.92 -2.84 -3.12
CA ARG A 76 4.57 -2.70 -1.82
C ARG A 76 3.68 -1.97 -0.83
N ALA A 77 3.95 -2.18 0.46
CA ALA A 77 3.23 -1.54 1.55
C ALA A 77 3.28 -0.02 1.48
N ASP A 78 4.40 0.60 1.08
CA ASP A 78 4.53 2.06 0.92
C ASP A 78 3.64 2.60 -0.21
N GLN A 79 3.50 1.86 -1.31
CA GLN A 79 2.62 2.22 -2.42
C GLN A 79 1.14 2.23 -1.98
N VAL A 80 0.71 1.21 -1.23
CA VAL A 80 -0.68 1.12 -0.71
C VAL A 80 -0.93 2.14 0.40
N ALA A 81 0.01 2.28 1.35
CA ALA A 81 -0.05 3.23 2.47
C ALA A 81 -0.33 4.67 2.00
N ARG A 82 0.25 5.07 0.87
CA ARG A 82 0.08 6.41 0.29
C ARG A 82 -1.37 6.73 -0.05
N PHE A 83 -2.18 5.73 -0.40
CA PHE A 83 -3.59 5.90 -0.72
C PHE A 83 -4.48 5.80 0.52
N VAL A 84 -4.20 4.84 1.40
CA VAL A 84 -5.13 4.51 2.48
C VAL A 84 -4.89 5.29 3.76
N HIS A 85 -3.64 5.59 4.13
CA HIS A 85 -3.38 6.32 5.39
C HIS A 85 -3.95 7.76 5.43
N PRO A 86 -4.01 8.52 4.31
CA PRO A 86 -4.72 9.81 4.31
C PRO A 86 -6.21 9.71 4.64
N LEU A 87 -6.83 8.54 4.48
CA LEU A 87 -8.26 8.29 4.73
C LEU A 87 -8.57 7.98 6.21
N GLN A 88 -7.56 8.03 7.08
CA GLN A 88 -7.76 7.86 8.52
C GLN A 88 -8.32 9.15 9.12
N ARG A 89 -9.24 9.03 10.09
CA ARG A 89 -9.75 10.16 10.87
C ARG A 89 -8.73 10.68 11.88
N ARG A 90 -7.86 9.81 12.39
CA ARG A 90 -6.86 10.17 13.42
C ARG A 90 -5.46 9.83 12.96
N ARG A 91 -4.51 10.70 13.28
CA ARG A 91 -3.08 10.43 13.14
C ARG A 91 -2.41 10.38 14.50
N ALA A 92 -1.52 9.41 14.70
CA ALA A 92 -0.59 9.44 15.84
C ALA A 92 0.44 10.56 15.60
N ALA A 93 0.52 11.52 16.52
CA ALA A 93 1.59 12.51 16.53
C ALA A 93 2.83 11.92 17.22
N ALA A 94 4.02 12.44 16.89
CA ALA A 94 5.28 12.06 17.54
C ALA A 94 5.26 12.28 19.06
N SER A 95 4.39 13.17 19.56
CA SER A 95 4.18 13.44 20.99
C SER A 95 3.29 12.40 21.69
N GLY A 96 2.85 11.35 21.00
CA GLY A 96 1.89 10.37 21.53
C GLY A 96 0.43 10.86 21.55
N ARG A 97 0.17 12.14 21.24
CA ARG A 97 -1.18 12.70 21.12
C ARG A 97 -1.80 12.32 19.77
N HIS A 98 -3.12 12.15 19.73
CA HIS A 98 -3.86 11.93 18.49
C HIS A 98 -4.42 13.25 17.96
N GLY A 99 -4.12 13.57 16.70
CA GLY A 99 -4.73 14.70 15.99
C GLY A 99 -5.83 14.22 15.06
N SER A 100 -6.91 14.99 14.95
CA SER A 100 -7.91 14.84 13.90
C SER A 100 -7.31 15.17 12.53
N ILE A 101 -7.79 14.46 11.52
CA ILE A 101 -7.57 14.78 10.11
C ILE A 101 -8.90 15.30 9.58
N GLU A 102 -8.86 16.47 8.96
CA GLU A 102 -10.00 17.02 8.23
C GLU A 102 -9.88 16.61 6.76
N HIS A 103 -10.95 16.03 6.23
CA HIS A 103 -11.07 15.62 4.83
C HIS A 103 -11.96 16.59 4.06
N PHE A 104 -11.60 16.89 2.82
CA PHE A 104 -12.39 17.76 1.97
C PHE A 104 -12.23 17.44 0.48
N VAL A 105 -13.21 17.86 -0.30
CA VAL A 105 -13.21 17.87 -1.77
C VAL A 105 -13.35 19.30 -2.27
N LEU A 106 -12.83 19.57 -3.47
CA LEU A 106 -13.01 20.85 -4.15
C LEU A 106 -14.23 20.76 -5.08
N THR A 107 -15.20 21.64 -4.89
CA THR A 107 -16.40 21.74 -5.73
C THR A 107 -16.43 23.09 -6.45
N PRO A 108 -17.23 23.26 -7.52
CA PRO A 108 -17.44 24.57 -8.13
C PRO A 108 -17.97 25.65 -7.16
N LYS A 109 -18.60 25.25 -6.05
CA LYS A 109 -19.12 26.14 -5.01
C LYS A 109 -18.13 26.41 -3.87
N GLY A 110 -16.92 25.83 -3.93
CA GLY A 110 -15.88 25.97 -2.91
C GLY A 110 -15.48 24.64 -2.27
N THR A 111 -14.78 24.74 -1.14
CA THR A 111 -14.32 23.57 -0.38
C THR A 111 -15.48 22.95 0.38
N GLN A 112 -15.62 21.63 0.29
CA GLN A 112 -16.59 20.88 1.07
C GLN A 112 -15.89 19.86 1.97
N THR A 113 -16.08 20.01 3.27
CA THR A 113 -15.50 19.18 4.31
C THR A 113 -16.44 18.02 4.67
N PHE A 114 -15.86 16.87 5.03
CA PHE A 114 -16.58 15.71 5.54
C PHE A 114 -15.71 14.96 6.54
N GLN A 115 -16.32 14.10 7.34
CA GLN A 115 -15.61 13.25 8.29
C GLN A 115 -15.64 11.79 7.83
N LEU A 116 -14.46 11.18 7.75
CA LEU A 116 -14.32 9.73 7.59
C LEU A 116 -14.50 9.02 8.92
N ALA A 117 -15.03 7.79 8.88
CA ALA A 117 -15.39 7.05 10.09
C ALA A 117 -14.26 6.22 10.68
N ALA A 118 -13.29 5.79 9.87
CA ALA A 118 -12.21 4.93 10.33
C ALA A 118 -11.18 5.72 11.13
N ASP A 119 -11.05 5.44 12.44
CA ASP A 119 -10.03 6.09 13.28
C ASP A 119 -8.62 5.75 12.79
N ARG A 120 -8.40 4.48 12.41
CA ARG A 120 -7.12 3.98 11.89
C ARG A 120 -7.35 3.02 10.72
N ILE A 121 -6.33 2.90 9.89
CA ILE A 121 -6.28 1.92 8.80
C ILE A 121 -4.96 1.16 8.92
N SER A 122 -5.02 -0.15 9.18
CA SER A 122 -3.86 -1.06 9.10
C SER A 122 -3.72 -1.62 7.69
N ILE A 123 -2.48 -1.97 7.34
CA ILE A 123 -2.15 -2.61 6.09
C ILE A 123 -1.35 -3.88 6.37
N THR A 124 -1.70 -4.98 5.73
CA THR A 124 -1.01 -6.25 5.87
C THR A 124 -0.77 -6.86 4.50
N ARG A 125 0.50 -7.04 4.14
CA ARG A 125 0.88 -7.73 2.90
C ARG A 125 1.31 -9.16 3.21
N GLY A 126 0.61 -10.12 2.64
CA GLY A 126 1.02 -11.51 2.59
C GLY A 126 1.88 -11.80 1.36
N TYR A 127 2.55 -12.94 1.38
CA TYR A 127 3.39 -13.41 0.28
C TYR A 127 2.99 -14.84 -0.12
N SER A 128 2.85 -15.06 -1.43
CA SER A 128 2.62 -16.41 -1.96
C SER A 128 3.86 -17.27 -1.82
N ASP A 129 3.65 -18.59 -1.88
CA ASP A 129 4.75 -19.56 -1.87
C ASP A 129 5.71 -19.34 -3.03
N ALA A 130 5.19 -18.99 -4.22
CA ALA A 130 6.01 -18.68 -5.39
C ALA A 130 6.91 -17.46 -5.18
N ALA A 131 6.42 -16.39 -4.54
CA ALA A 131 7.24 -15.23 -4.22
C ALA A 131 8.33 -15.57 -3.19
N ILE A 132 7.99 -16.37 -2.18
CA ILE A 132 8.94 -16.84 -1.17
C ILE A 132 10.01 -17.72 -1.81
N GLU A 133 9.62 -18.68 -2.65
CA GLU A 133 10.53 -19.57 -3.36
C GLU A 133 11.50 -18.79 -4.27
N ALA A 134 10.99 -17.79 -5.01
CA ALA A 134 11.82 -16.92 -5.84
C ALA A 134 12.84 -16.13 -5.01
N ALA A 135 12.43 -15.59 -3.85
CA ALA A 135 13.33 -14.88 -2.94
C ALA A 135 14.41 -15.81 -2.36
N ILE A 136 14.02 -17.02 -1.93
CA ILE A 136 14.94 -18.05 -1.43
C ILE A 136 15.95 -18.44 -2.50
N THR A 137 15.50 -18.72 -3.74
CA THR A 137 16.37 -19.08 -4.87
C THR A 137 17.42 -18.00 -5.14
N LEU A 138 17.02 -16.72 -5.05
CA LEU A 138 17.94 -15.61 -5.23
C LEU A 138 19.00 -15.54 -4.13
N LEU A 139 18.62 -15.77 -2.87
CA LEU A 139 19.57 -15.79 -1.74
C LEU A 139 20.48 -17.01 -1.79
N GLU A 140 19.97 -18.18 -2.17
CA GLU A 140 20.78 -19.37 -2.36
C GLU A 140 21.87 -19.11 -3.39
N ALA A 141 21.52 -18.51 -4.53
CA ALA A 141 22.49 -18.13 -5.55
C ALA A 141 23.50 -17.09 -5.02
N ARG A 142 23.03 -16.07 -4.28
CA ARG A 142 23.87 -15.00 -3.74
C ARG A 142 24.88 -15.50 -2.70
N TYR A 143 24.47 -16.43 -1.86
CA TYR A 143 25.25 -16.91 -0.71
C TYR A 143 25.76 -18.34 -0.87
N ARG A 144 25.73 -18.88 -2.09
CA ARG A 144 26.09 -20.28 -2.40
C ARG A 144 27.36 -20.75 -1.70
N ASP A 145 28.42 -19.96 -1.75
CA ASP A 145 29.74 -20.32 -1.21
C ASP A 145 29.83 -20.23 0.31
N ARG A 146 28.83 -19.62 0.96
CA ARG A 146 28.75 -19.42 2.41
C ARG A 146 27.71 -20.31 3.10
N LEU A 147 26.86 -20.96 2.31
CA LEU A 147 25.83 -21.88 2.80
C LEU A 147 26.41 -23.28 2.98
N SER A 148 26.42 -23.77 4.23
CA SER A 148 26.71 -25.16 4.53
C SER A 148 25.65 -26.09 3.90
N PRO A 149 25.97 -27.37 3.66
CA PRO A 149 24.98 -28.35 3.19
C PRO A 149 23.73 -28.39 4.06
N ASP A 150 23.89 -28.34 5.39
CA ASP A 150 22.78 -28.35 6.34
C ASP A 150 21.87 -27.14 6.17
N TYR A 151 22.44 -25.93 6.01
CA TYR A 151 21.64 -24.72 5.80
C TYR A 151 20.89 -24.73 4.47
N ARG A 152 21.45 -25.36 3.42
CA ARG A 152 20.73 -25.49 2.14
C ARG A 152 19.46 -26.32 2.28
N THR A 153 19.42 -27.31 3.16
CA THR A 153 18.21 -28.11 3.39
C THR A 153 17.07 -27.31 4.04
N LEU A 154 17.40 -26.21 4.72
CA LEU A 154 16.43 -25.30 5.32
C LEU A 154 15.88 -24.25 4.33
N LEU A 155 16.41 -24.16 3.11
CA LEU A 155 16.00 -23.18 2.10
C LEU A 155 14.71 -23.62 1.39
N THR A 156 13.62 -23.75 2.16
CA THR A 156 12.30 -24.12 1.66
C THR A 156 11.24 -23.12 2.13
N VAL A 157 10.13 -23.07 1.40
CA VAL A 157 8.98 -22.22 1.76
C VAL A 157 8.45 -22.61 3.15
N ASP A 158 8.33 -23.90 3.44
CA ASP A 158 7.82 -24.39 4.73
C ASP A 158 8.73 -23.99 5.89
N ALA A 159 10.04 -24.13 5.73
CA ALA A 159 11.01 -23.73 6.74
C ALA A 159 10.99 -22.20 6.98
N TYR A 160 10.85 -21.41 5.92
CA TYR A 160 10.66 -19.97 6.04
C TYR A 160 9.36 -19.62 6.79
N ARG A 161 8.24 -20.26 6.46
CA ARG A 161 6.93 -20.05 7.13
C ARG A 161 6.96 -20.47 8.60
N ALA A 162 7.69 -21.54 8.91
CA ALA A 162 7.93 -21.99 10.29
C ALA A 162 8.91 -21.10 11.07
N GLY A 163 9.55 -20.12 10.41
CA GLY A 163 10.53 -19.23 11.02
C GLY A 163 11.90 -19.86 11.28
N ALA A 164 12.17 -21.04 10.70
CA ALA A 164 13.41 -21.79 10.92
C ALA A 164 14.66 -21.04 10.42
N LEU A 165 14.52 -20.19 9.40
CA LEU A 165 15.63 -19.38 8.89
C LEU A 165 16.09 -18.29 9.86
N ARG A 166 15.35 -18.03 10.95
CA ARG A 166 15.79 -17.09 11.99
C ARG A 166 17.04 -17.56 12.72
N GLY A 167 17.25 -18.87 12.79
CA GLY A 167 18.45 -19.48 13.38
C GLY A 167 19.65 -19.56 12.42
N VAL A 168 19.46 -19.18 11.15
CA VAL A 168 20.51 -19.31 10.13
C VAL A 168 21.27 -17.98 10.00
N GLU A 169 22.52 -17.98 10.45
CA GLU A 169 23.43 -16.83 10.41
C GLU A 169 24.71 -17.21 9.67
N LEU A 170 25.04 -16.47 8.60
CA LEU A 170 26.19 -16.73 7.75
C LEU A 170 27.39 -15.89 8.22
N GLU A 171 28.56 -16.54 8.34
CA GLU A 171 29.81 -15.87 8.71
C GLU A 171 30.20 -14.81 7.67
N GLY A 172 30.60 -13.63 8.15
CA GLY A 172 30.93 -12.46 7.36
C GLY A 172 29.73 -11.68 6.82
N ILE A 173 28.50 -12.16 7.00
CA ILE A 173 27.25 -11.48 6.58
C ILE A 173 26.40 -11.13 7.79
N HIS A 174 25.99 -12.15 8.55
CA HIS A 174 25.11 -12.01 9.72
C HIS A 174 25.92 -11.98 11.01
N ARG A 175 27.08 -12.67 11.02
CA ARG A 175 27.95 -12.82 12.18
C ARG A 175 29.43 -12.60 11.82
N ARG A 176 30.23 -12.16 12.78
CA ARG A 176 31.69 -12.17 12.74
C ARG A 176 32.20 -12.82 14.02
N GLY A 177 32.68 -14.06 13.92
CA GLY A 177 33.04 -14.87 15.09
C GLY A 177 31.82 -15.09 16.00
N ALA A 178 31.87 -14.61 17.24
CA ALA A 178 30.76 -14.72 18.19
C ALA A 178 29.77 -13.53 18.12
N GLU A 179 30.12 -12.46 17.40
CA GLU A 179 29.35 -11.22 17.38
C GLU A 179 28.37 -11.20 16.20
N ARG A 180 27.09 -10.93 16.48
CA ARG A 180 26.10 -10.68 15.44
C ARG A 180 26.25 -9.25 14.91
N ILE A 181 26.48 -9.13 13.61
CA ILE A 181 26.74 -7.85 12.92
C ILE A 181 25.65 -7.49 11.91
N GLY A 182 24.77 -8.44 11.57
CA GLY A 182 23.70 -8.26 10.59
C GLY A 182 22.41 -8.96 11.00
N ALA A 183 21.40 -8.83 10.15
CA ALA A 183 20.15 -9.56 10.31
C ALA A 183 20.35 -11.07 10.06
N CYS A 184 19.35 -11.90 10.34
CA CYS A 184 19.42 -13.35 10.05
C CYS A 184 18.88 -13.66 8.65
N LEU A 185 19.06 -14.88 8.15
CA LEU A 185 18.64 -15.24 6.79
C LEU A 185 17.12 -15.06 6.57
N GLN A 186 16.29 -15.25 7.61
CA GLN A 186 14.87 -14.90 7.56
C GLN A 186 14.65 -13.44 7.15
N CYS A 187 15.38 -12.51 7.76
CA CYS A 187 15.25 -11.08 7.50
C CYS A 187 15.73 -10.71 6.10
N ASP A 188 16.70 -11.42 5.55
CA ASP A 188 17.13 -11.25 4.17
C ASP A 188 16.01 -11.64 3.20
N VAL A 189 15.31 -12.75 3.46
CA VAL A 189 14.10 -13.14 2.68
C VAL A 189 13.01 -12.09 2.84
N ASP A 190 12.70 -11.69 4.08
CA ASP A 190 11.71 -10.64 4.37
C ASP A 190 12.03 -9.35 3.62
N THR A 191 13.30 -8.98 3.53
CA THR A 191 13.77 -7.77 2.82
C THR A 191 13.57 -7.89 1.31
N LEU A 192 13.88 -9.03 0.71
CA LEU A 192 13.61 -9.26 -0.71
C LEU A 192 12.11 -9.21 -1.02
N LEU A 193 11.29 -9.83 -0.18
CA LEU A 193 9.83 -9.83 -0.30
C LEU A 193 9.22 -8.44 -0.07
N ALA A 194 9.73 -7.68 0.90
CA ALA A 194 9.29 -6.30 1.14
C ALA A 194 9.55 -5.40 -0.07
N ASN A 195 10.69 -5.61 -0.74
CA ASN A 195 11.09 -4.83 -1.91
C ASN A 195 10.49 -5.32 -3.22
N SER A 196 9.99 -6.56 -3.29
CA SER A 196 9.36 -7.10 -4.49
C SER A 196 8.03 -6.40 -4.77
N THR A 197 7.78 -6.08 -6.04
CA THR A 197 6.53 -5.51 -6.52
C THR A 197 6.38 -5.72 -8.01
N ASP A 198 5.16 -5.96 -8.46
CA ASP A 198 4.77 -5.96 -9.87
C ASP A 198 4.27 -4.58 -10.33
N VAL A 199 4.20 -3.61 -9.42
CA VAL A 199 3.71 -2.26 -9.70
C VAL A 199 4.86 -1.29 -9.90
N VAL A 200 4.94 -0.74 -11.11
CA VAL A 200 5.92 0.28 -11.49
C VAL A 200 5.52 1.66 -10.95
N GLY A 201 6.44 2.31 -10.24
CA GLY A 201 6.28 3.69 -9.80
C GLY A 201 5.16 3.87 -8.76
N PHE A 202 4.39 4.95 -8.89
CA PHE A 202 3.20 5.19 -8.07
C PHE A 202 1.99 5.31 -8.99
N PRO A 203 1.05 4.35 -8.94
CA PRO A 203 -0.15 4.42 -9.75
C PRO A 203 -1.02 5.61 -9.35
N ARG A 204 -2.11 5.84 -10.09
CA ARG A 204 -3.02 6.96 -9.86
C ARG A 204 -4.43 6.43 -9.59
N SER A 205 -5.14 7.09 -8.69
CA SER A 205 -6.57 6.92 -8.49
C SER A 205 -7.22 8.29 -8.70
N PRO A 206 -8.12 8.45 -9.69
CA PRO A 206 -8.90 9.67 -9.86
C PRO A 206 -9.68 10.04 -8.59
N THR A 207 -10.22 9.03 -7.90
CA THR A 207 -10.95 9.24 -6.64
C THR A 207 -10.03 9.80 -5.55
N ALA A 208 -8.85 9.21 -5.36
CA ALA A 208 -7.87 9.72 -4.38
C ALA A 208 -7.33 11.10 -4.75
N ALA A 209 -7.15 11.39 -6.04
CA ALA A 209 -6.65 12.69 -6.52
C ALA A 209 -7.62 13.85 -6.25
N GLY A 210 -8.92 13.56 -6.12
CA GLY A 210 -9.94 14.55 -5.76
C GLY A 210 -10.16 14.72 -4.25
N LEU A 211 -9.56 13.87 -3.42
CA LEU A 211 -9.71 13.88 -1.97
C LEU A 211 -8.49 14.50 -1.32
N PHE A 212 -8.73 15.53 -0.51
CA PHE A 212 -7.69 16.25 0.19
C PHE A 212 -7.84 16.04 1.70
N ALA A 213 -6.69 16.03 2.37
CA ALA A 213 -6.61 15.89 3.81
C ALA A 213 -5.66 16.95 4.36
N ARG A 214 -6.03 17.60 5.47
CA ARG A 214 -5.12 18.46 6.22
C ARG A 214 -5.19 18.15 7.70
N ARG A 215 -4.10 18.47 8.40
CA ARG A 215 -4.07 18.34 9.86
C ARG A 215 -5.01 19.40 10.42
N ASP A 216 -5.83 19.00 11.37
CA ASP A 216 -6.61 19.96 12.14
C ASP A 216 -5.66 20.91 12.89
N VAL A 217 -5.86 22.22 12.73
CA VAL A 217 -4.96 23.27 13.27
C VAL A 217 -5.56 23.91 14.53
N HIS A 218 -6.53 23.25 15.16
CA HIS A 218 -7.22 23.77 16.35
C HIS A 218 -6.57 23.33 17.65
#